data_AF-A0A962PA71-F1
#
_entry.id   AF-A0A962PA71-F1
#
_cell.length_a   1.000
_cell.length_b   1.000
_cell.length_c   1.000
_cell.angle_alpha   90.00
_cell.angle_beta   90.00
_cell.angle_gamma   90.00
#
_symmetry.space_group_name_H-M   'P 1'
#
loop_
_entity.id
_entity.type
_entity.pdbx_description
1 polymer ?
#
loop_
_entity_poly.entity_id
_entity_poly.type
_entity_poly.pdbx_seq_one_letter_code
_entity_poly.pdbx_strand_id
1 'polypeptide(L)'
;MTEYEIAELTFSLIGYGMTAMALYFTVVSGFLIGAYMVGAELSTSQVWIVTSLFVVFAVSLVFGTFSFFAAASSFGESSRDSVEYWLAPVIGVAEFAGIGASLKFMFDIRRKVRTLESGPS
;
A
#
# COMPACT_ATOMS: atom_id res chain seq x y z
N MET A 1 28.12 -4.13 17.89
CA MET A 1 27.60 -4.94 16.78
C MET A 1 28.73 -5.05 15.77
N THR A 2 29.08 -6.25 15.34
CA THR A 2 30.11 -6.47 14.32
C THR A 2 29.59 -6.01 12.95
N GLU A 3 30.48 -5.72 11.99
CA GLU A 3 30.07 -5.35 10.63
C GLU A 3 29.18 -6.42 9.97
N TYR A 4 29.46 -7.69 10.25
CA TYR A 4 28.65 -8.81 9.78
C TYR A 4 27.22 -8.79 10.36
N GLU A 5 27.09 -8.59 11.68
CA GLU A 5 25.78 -8.49 12.34
C GLU A 5 24.95 -7.30 11.82
N ILE A 6 25.60 -6.17 11.53
CA ILE A 6 24.94 -4.99 10.95
C ILE A 6 24.44 -5.29 9.53
N ALA A 7 25.26 -5.96 8.71
CA ALA A 7 24.87 -6.35 7.36
C ALA A 7 23.69 -7.32 7.37
N GLU A 8 23.74 -8.37 8.20
CA GLU A 8 22.66 -9.36 8.32
C GLU A 8 21.35 -8.72 8.78
N LEU A 9 21.40 -7.82 9.76
CA LEU A 9 20.23 -7.07 10.22
C LEU A 9 19.66 -6.17 9.11
N THR A 10 20.53 -5.48 8.38
CA THR A 10 20.14 -4.59 7.26
C THR A 10 19.42 -5.39 6.17
N PHE A 11 20.00 -6.52 5.72
CA PHE A 11 19.35 -7.38 4.72
C PHE A 11 18.02 -7.95 5.21
N SER A 12 17.93 -8.33 6.49
CA SER A 12 16.68 -8.81 7.08
C SER A 12 15.59 -7.75 7.07
N LEU A 13 15.92 -6.50 7.45
CA LEU A 13 14.99 -5.38 7.42
C LEU A 13 14.52 -5.07 5.99
N ILE A 14 15.42 -5.06 5.01
CA ILE A 14 15.04 -4.91 3.59
C ILE A 14 14.10 -6.04 3.17
N GLY A 15 14.39 -7.29 3.56
CA GLY A 15 13.54 -8.45 3.29
C GLY A 15 12.12 -8.31 3.86
N TYR A 16 12.00 -7.83 5.10
CA TYR A 16 10.70 -7.53 5.71
C TYR A 16 9.98 -6.39 5.02
N GLY A 17 10.70 -5.33 4.61
CA GLY A 17 10.15 -4.24 3.80
C GLY A 17 9.58 -4.74 2.47
N MET A 18 10.34 -5.55 1.72
CA MET A 18 9.85 -6.15 0.47
C MET A 18 8.65 -7.07 0.68
N THR A 19 8.62 -7.80 1.80
CA THR A 19 7.47 -8.65 2.15
C THR A 19 6.23 -7.82 2.42
N ALA A 20 6.36 -6.72 3.18
CA ALA A 20 5.28 -5.77 3.43
C ALA A 20 4.75 -5.14 2.12
N MET A 21 5.66 -4.74 1.20
CA MET A 21 5.29 -4.25 -0.13
C MET A 21 4.52 -5.28 -0.96
N ALA A 22 4.97 -6.54 -0.96
CA ALA A 22 4.29 -7.61 -1.70
C ALA A 22 2.85 -7.84 -1.18
N LEU A 23 2.68 -7.81 0.15
CA LEU A 23 1.37 -7.86 0.78
C LEU A 23 0.52 -6.63 0.42
N TYR A 24 1.13 -5.44 0.42
CA TYR A 24 0.47 -4.20 0.01
C TYR A 24 -0.06 -4.31 -1.43
N PHE A 25 0.77 -4.73 -2.38
CA PHE A 25 0.34 -4.91 -3.77
C PHE A 25 -0.76 -5.95 -3.92
N THR A 26 -0.71 -7.02 -3.12
CA THR A 26 -1.75 -8.05 -3.11
C THR A 26 -3.09 -7.47 -2.64
N VAL A 27 -3.09 -6.72 -1.54
CA VAL A 27 -4.29 -6.07 -0.98
C VAL A 27 -4.86 -5.04 -1.96
N VAL A 28 -4.01 -4.18 -2.53
CA VAL A 28 -4.42 -3.18 -3.53
C VAL A 28 -5.00 -3.84 -4.76
N SER A 29 -4.33 -4.86 -5.30
CA SER A 29 -4.82 -5.58 -6.49
C SER A 29 -6.15 -6.27 -6.22
N GLY A 30 -6.29 -6.94 -5.07
CA GLY A 30 -7.54 -7.56 -4.65
C GLY A 30 -8.68 -6.55 -4.51
N PHE A 31 -8.40 -5.38 -3.93
CA PHE A 31 -9.38 -4.30 -3.81
C PHE A 31 -9.80 -3.75 -5.17
N LEU A 32 -8.86 -3.50 -6.09
CA LEU A 32 -9.16 -3.01 -7.44
C LEU A 32 -9.95 -4.03 -8.27
N ILE A 33 -9.57 -5.31 -8.21
CA ILE A 33 -10.31 -6.39 -8.89
C ILE A 33 -11.72 -6.50 -8.32
N GLY A 34 -11.87 -6.49 -6.99
CA GLY A 34 -13.18 -6.51 -6.33
C GLY A 34 -14.04 -5.30 -6.70
N ALA A 35 -13.45 -4.11 -6.70
CA ALA A 35 -14.12 -2.88 -7.14
C ALA A 35 -14.62 -2.99 -8.59
N TYR A 36 -13.79 -3.52 -9.48
CA TYR A 36 -14.13 -3.71 -10.89
C TYR A 36 -15.23 -4.75 -11.10
N MET A 37 -15.15 -5.90 -10.42
CA MET A 37 -16.07 -7.02 -10.64
C MET A 37 -17.43 -6.81 -10.01
N VAL A 38 -17.48 -6.34 -8.76
CA VAL A 38 -18.71 -6.29 -7.96
C VAL A 38 -19.01 -4.93 -7.37
N GLY A 39 -18.15 -3.92 -7.56
CA GLY A 39 -18.31 -2.60 -6.94
C GLY A 39 -19.61 -1.87 -7.29
N ALA A 40 -20.20 -2.18 -8.45
CA ALA A 40 -21.50 -1.69 -8.88
C ALA A 40 -22.68 -2.27 -8.09
N GLU A 41 -22.57 -3.54 -7.68
CA GLU A 41 -23.64 -4.30 -7.05
C GLU A 41 -23.66 -4.15 -5.52
N LEU A 42 -22.57 -3.61 -4.94
CA LEU A 42 -22.46 -3.42 -3.51
C LEU A 42 -23.34 -2.27 -3.01
N SER A 43 -24.10 -2.58 -1.95
CA SER A 43 -24.79 -1.57 -1.16
C SER A 43 -23.79 -0.58 -0.53
N THR A 44 -24.27 0.63 -0.21
CA THR A 44 -23.41 1.67 0.36
C THR A 44 -22.73 1.23 1.66
N SER A 45 -23.41 0.45 2.51
CA SER A 45 -22.84 -0.07 3.75
C SER A 45 -21.73 -1.10 3.50
N GLN A 46 -21.91 -2.01 2.53
CA GLN A 46 -20.87 -2.99 2.16
C GLN A 46 -19.61 -2.29 1.63
N VAL A 47 -19.79 -1.26 0.81
CA VAL A 47 -18.66 -0.47 0.31
C VAL A 47 -17.91 0.19 1.45
N TRP A 48 -18.60 0.79 2.43
CA TRP A 48 -17.95 1.38 3.60
C TRP A 48 -17.14 0.36 4.40
N ILE A 49 -17.69 -0.83 4.64
CA ILE A 49 -16.99 -1.91 5.35
C ILE A 49 -15.73 -2.30 4.59
N VAL A 50 -15.85 -2.67 3.31
CA VAL A 50 -14.70 -3.12 2.50
C VAL A 50 -13.65 -2.01 2.36
N THR A 51 -14.08 -0.77 2.16
CA THR A 51 -13.18 0.39 2.06
C THR A 51 -12.45 0.66 3.37
N SER A 52 -13.14 0.59 4.52
CA SER A 52 -12.49 0.78 5.82
C SER A 52 -11.46 -0.30 6.11
N LEU A 53 -11.76 -1.56 5.82
CA LEU A 53 -10.83 -2.66 5.96
C LEU A 53 -9.62 -2.46 5.04
N PHE A 54 -9.86 -2.17 3.76
CA PHE A 54 -8.80 -1.86 2.80
C PHE A 54 -7.88 -0.75 3.31
N VAL A 55 -8.43 0.39 3.73
CA VAL A 55 -7.63 1.53 4.19
C VAL A 55 -6.80 1.17 5.42
N VAL A 56 -7.40 0.53 6.43
CA VAL A 56 -6.68 0.15 7.65
C VAL A 56 -5.53 -0.80 7.32
N PHE A 57 -5.77 -1.85 6.53
CA PHE A 57 -4.75 -2.82 6.16
C PHE A 57 -3.67 -2.20 5.27
N ALA A 58 -4.06 -1.47 4.22
CA ALA A 58 -3.12 -0.84 3.30
C ALA A 58 -2.23 0.16 4.03
N VAL A 59 -2.80 1.06 4.84
CA VAL A 59 -2.04 2.05 5.62
C VAL A 59 -1.08 1.36 6.61
N SER A 60 -1.53 0.30 7.28
CA SER A 60 -0.66 -0.46 8.19
C SER A 60 0.53 -1.08 7.45
N LEU A 61 0.32 -1.58 6.24
CA LEU A 61 1.39 -2.11 5.39
C LEU A 61 2.33 -1.01 4.91
N VAL A 62 1.82 0.17 4.52
CA VAL A 62 2.67 1.32 4.14
C VAL A 62 3.58 1.74 5.29
N PHE A 63 3.04 1.86 6.51
CA PHE A 63 3.85 2.16 7.69
C PHE A 63 4.87 1.06 7.99
N GLY A 64 4.50 -0.21 7.79
CA GLY A 64 5.41 -1.34 7.91
C GLY A 64 6.58 -1.24 6.93
N THR A 65 6.27 -1.10 5.63
CA THR A 65 7.25 -0.90 4.55
C THR A 65 8.18 0.26 4.89
N PHE A 66 7.62 1.45 5.16
CA PHE A 66 8.40 2.65 5.47
C PHE A 66 9.32 2.42 6.68
N SER A 67 8.80 1.84 7.76
CA SER A 67 9.56 1.62 9.00
C SER A 67 10.72 0.65 8.78
N PHE A 68 10.52 -0.43 8.02
CA PHE A 68 11.58 -1.39 7.71
C PHE A 68 12.68 -0.78 6.83
N PHE A 69 12.33 -0.03 5.79
CA PHE A 69 13.32 0.63 4.94
C PHE A 69 14.04 1.79 5.66
N ALA A 70 13.32 2.57 6.48
CA ALA A 70 13.92 3.62 7.29
C ALA A 70 14.90 3.02 8.33
N ALA A 71 14.50 1.95 9.01
CA ALA A 71 15.39 1.23 9.93
C ALA A 71 16.62 0.68 9.19
N ALA A 72 16.44 0.05 8.02
CA ALA A 72 17.54 -0.46 7.21
C ALA A 72 18.54 0.65 6.82
N SER A 73 18.05 1.84 6.46
CA SER A 73 18.92 2.99 6.16
C SER A 73 19.70 3.48 7.39
N SER A 74 19.09 3.47 8.58
CA SER A 74 19.75 3.90 9.82
C SER A 74 20.84 2.96 10.31
N PHE A 75 20.69 1.65 10.11
CA PHE A 75 21.72 0.67 10.44
C PHE A 75 22.77 0.53 9.33
N GLY A 76 22.38 0.76 8.07
CA GLY A 76 23.23 0.64 6.89
C GLY A 76 24.24 1.77 6.68
N GLU A 77 24.13 2.91 7.37
CA GLU A 77 25.06 4.06 7.27
C GLU A 77 26.53 3.69 7.61
N SER A 78 26.74 2.61 8.36
CA SER A 78 28.09 2.13 8.72
C SER A 78 28.75 1.23 7.67
N SER A 79 28.01 0.85 6.62
CA SER A 79 28.46 -0.07 5.57
C SER A 79 28.75 0.67 4.26
N ARG A 80 29.76 0.24 3.50
CA ARG A 80 30.12 0.82 2.18
C ARG A 80 29.00 0.76 1.13
N ASP A 81 28.04 -0.15 1.32
CA ASP A 81 26.84 -0.34 0.49
C ASP A 81 25.57 0.08 1.27
N SER A 82 25.51 1.37 1.66
CA SER A 82 24.39 1.91 2.43
C SER A 82 23.10 1.95 1.60
N VAL A 83 21.97 1.55 2.21
CA VAL A 83 20.64 1.74 1.61
C VAL A 83 20.38 3.23 1.42
N GLU A 84 19.96 3.59 0.21
CA GLU A 84 19.61 4.96 -0.17
C GLU A 84 18.53 5.56 0.76
N TYR A 85 18.88 6.63 1.49
CA TYR A 85 18.01 7.26 2.50
C TYR A 85 16.68 7.78 1.92
N TRP A 86 16.64 8.09 0.63
CA TRP A 86 15.46 8.59 -0.06
C TRP A 86 14.47 7.48 -0.44
N LEU A 87 14.88 6.21 -0.39
CA LEU A 87 14.05 5.09 -0.84
C LEU A 87 12.80 4.92 0.02
N ALA A 88 12.95 4.97 1.36
CA ALA A 88 11.84 4.83 2.30
C ALA A 88 10.72 5.87 2.07
N PRO A 89 10.99 7.19 2.05
CA PRO A 89 9.94 8.18 1.80
C PRO A 89 9.34 8.08 0.40
N VAL A 90 10.13 7.73 -0.64
CA VAL A 90 9.60 7.55 -2.00
C VAL A 90 8.62 6.38 -2.07
N ILE A 91 8.96 5.24 -1.48
CA ILE A 91 8.08 4.07 -1.42
C ILE A 91 6.80 4.43 -0.65
N GLY A 92 6.94 5.05 0.53
CA GLY A 92 5.78 5.43 1.35
C GLY A 92 4.83 6.36 0.60
N VAL A 93 5.34 7.39 -0.09
CA VAL A 93 4.53 8.30 -0.92
C VAL A 93 3.85 7.56 -2.08
N ALA A 94 4.57 6.67 -2.77
CA ALA A 94 4.01 5.89 -3.87
C ALA A 94 2.88 4.95 -3.40
N GLU A 95 3.04 4.29 -2.26
CA GLU A 95 2.00 3.44 -1.68
C GLU A 95 0.80 4.27 -1.21
N PHE A 96 1.00 5.41 -0.54
CA PHE A 96 -0.12 6.30 -0.20
C PHE A 96 -0.87 6.82 -1.44
N ALA A 97 -0.14 7.17 -2.50
CA ALA A 97 -0.75 7.55 -3.77
C ALA A 97 -1.58 6.40 -4.38
N GLY A 98 -1.08 5.15 -4.27
CA GLY A 98 -1.80 3.95 -4.67
C GLY A 98 -3.11 3.76 -3.92
N ILE A 99 -3.13 3.94 -2.59
CA ILE A 99 -4.36 3.92 -1.78
C ILE A 99 -5.35 4.96 -2.31
N GLY A 100 -4.91 6.21 -2.51
CA GLY A 100 -5.74 7.28 -3.03
C GLY A 100 -6.34 6.97 -4.41
N ALA A 101 -5.52 6.43 -5.32
CA ALA A 101 -5.95 6.01 -6.65
C ALA A 101 -6.99 4.88 -6.58
N SER A 102 -6.79 3.89 -5.71
CA SER A 102 -7.73 2.78 -5.50
C SER A 102 -9.07 3.26 -4.96
N LEU A 103 -9.07 4.15 -3.97
CA LEU A 103 -10.31 4.74 -3.44
C LEU A 103 -11.06 5.51 -4.53
N LYS A 104 -10.34 6.36 -5.28
CA LYS A 104 -10.90 7.11 -6.41
C LYS A 104 -11.53 6.16 -7.43
N PHE A 105 -10.85 5.08 -7.78
CA PHE A 105 -11.34 4.08 -8.73
C PHE A 105 -12.68 3.45 -8.29
N MET A 106 -12.79 3.04 -7.03
CA MET A 106 -14.04 2.52 -6.47
C MET A 106 -15.18 3.55 -6.57
N PHE A 107 -14.91 4.82 -6.24
CA PHE A 107 -15.91 5.88 -6.34
C PHE A 107 -16.33 6.17 -7.78
N ASP A 108 -15.39 6.16 -8.72
CA ASP A 108 -15.66 6.42 -10.14
C ASP A 108 -16.56 5.32 -10.74
N ILE A 109 -16.35 4.04 -10.37
CA ILE A 109 -17.25 2.93 -10.74
C ILE A 109 -18.67 3.18 -10.24
N ARG A 110 -18.83 3.52 -8.97
CA ARG A 110 -20.16 3.73 -8.37
C ARG A 110 -20.89 4.94 -8.92
N ARG A 111 -20.19 6.03 -9.24
CA ARG A 111 -20.78 7.21 -9.87
C ARG A 111 -21.29 6.91 -11.28
N LYS A 112 -20.54 6.13 -12.05
CA LYS A 112 -20.94 5.72 -13.40
C LYS A 112 -22.27 4.96 -13.40
N VAL A 113 -22.46 4.05 -12.43
CA VAL A 113 -23.70 3.26 -12.29
C VAL A 113 -24.91 4.14 -11.98
N ARG A 114 -24.80 5.04 -10.98
CA ARG A 114 -25.90 5.96 -10.61
C ARG A 114 -26.36 6.87 -11.77
N THR A 115 -25.43 7.24 -12.64
CA THR A 115 -25.73 8.10 -13.79
C THR A 115 -26.53 7.35 -14.86
N LEU A 116 -26.31 6.03 -15.02
CA LEU A 116 -27.06 5.21 -15.96
C LEU A 116 -28.50 4.93 -15.49
N GLU A 117 -28.72 4.83 -14.18
CA GLU A 117 -30.05 4.64 -13.59
C GLU A 117 -30.92 5.90 -13.65
N SER A 118 -30.32 7.09 -13.71
CA SER A 118 -31.00 8.39 -13.73
C SER A 118 -31.19 8.94 -15.14
N GLY A 119 -31.46 8.06 -16.12
CA GLY A 119 -31.49 8.34 -17.57
C GLY A 119 -32.13 9.70 -17.97
N PRO A 120 -31.70 10.27 -19.11
CA PRO A 120 -32.03 11.65 -19.48
C PRO A 120 -33.55 11.86 -19.49
N SER A 121 -34.01 12.71 -18.57
CA SER A 121 -35.39 13.18 -18.45
C SER A 121 -35.86 13.87 -19.72
#